data_AF-A0A9W6GLW2-F1
#
_entry.id   AF-A0A9W6GLW2-F1
#
_cell.length_a   1.000
_cell.length_b   1.000
_cell.length_c   1.000
_cell.angle_alpha   90.00
_cell.angle_beta   90.00
_cell.angle_gamma   90.00
#
_symmetry.space_group_name_H-M   'P 1'
#
loop_
_entity.id
_entity.type
_entity.pdbx_description
1 polymer ?
#
loop_
_entity_poly.entity_id
_entity_poly.type
_entity_poly.pdbx_seq_one_letter_code
_entity_poly.pdbx_strand_id
1 'polypeptide(L)' 'MADLEIDSLKSPTISIGVAEHGPSMSVEELISRVAALLYRAKKLGKNRCKM' A
#
# COMPACT_ATOMS: atom_id res chain seq x y z
N MET A 1 6.51 35.00 18.69
CA MET A 1 5.65 33.84 18.39
C MET A 1 6.11 33.38 17.01
N ALA A 2 6.79 32.24 16.91
CA ALA A 2 7.26 31.76 15.62
C ALA A 2 6.07 31.15 14.89
N ASP A 3 5.66 31.74 13.77
CA ASP A 3 4.71 31.12 12.86
C ASP A 3 5.35 29.81 12.37
N LEU A 4 4.81 28.69 12.83
CA LEU A 4 5.21 27.38 12.34
C LEU A 4 4.58 27.24 10.95
N GLU A 5 5.34 27.46 9.89
CA GLU A 5 4.88 27.16 8.54
C GLU A 5 4.58 25.65 8.44
N ILE A 6 3.28 25.30 8.49
CA ILE A 6 2.75 23.93 8.32
C ILE A 6 2.88 23.49 6.84
N ASP A 7 3.53 24.28 5.98
CA ASP A 7 3.69 24.02 4.55
C ASP A 7 4.65 22.86 4.20
N SER A 8 5.25 22.19 5.19
CA SER A 8 6.19 21.09 4.97
C SER A 8 5.64 19.67 5.22
N LEU A 9 4.40 19.51 5.71
CA LEU A 9 3.81 18.20 5.94
C LEU A 9 3.11 17.69 4.67
N LYS A 10 3.87 17.00 3.81
CA LYS A 10 3.31 16.18 2.72
C LYS A 10 2.14 15.35 3.27
N SER A 11 0.94 15.50 2.71
CA SER A 11 -0.25 14.77 3.17
C SER A 11 0.04 13.26 3.21
N PRO A 12 -0.43 12.54 4.24
CA PRO A 12 -0.19 11.10 4.33
C PRO A 12 -0.77 10.39 3.11
N THR A 13 -0.03 9.41 2.59
CA THR A 13 -0.45 8.60 1.45
C THR A 13 -0.43 7.13 1.81
N ILE A 14 -1.30 6.34 1.17
CA ILE A 14 -1.40 4.90 1.37
C ILE A 14 -0.96 4.14 0.13
N SER A 15 -0.51 2.90 0.32
CA SER A 15 -0.23 1.96 -0.79
C SER A 15 -1.09 0.73 -0.58
N ILE A 16 -1.62 0.18 -1.66
CA ILE A 16 -2.63 -0.89 -1.61
C ILE A 16 -2.16 -2.02 -2.52
N GLY A 17 -2.22 -3.25 -2.00
CA GLY A 17 -2.15 -4.48 -2.78
C GLY A 17 -3.55 -5.08 -2.84
N VAL A 18 -4.00 -5.50 -4.03
CA VAL A 18 -5.33 -6.11 -4.24
C VAL A 18 -5.11 -7.42 -4.96
N ALA A 19 -5.63 -8.53 -4.42
CA ALA A 19 -5.59 -9.81 -5.11
C ALA A 19 -6.99 -10.41 -5.16
N GLU A 20 -7.32 -11.03 -6.28
CA GLU A 20 -8.55 -11.80 -6.42
C GLU A 20 -8.40 -13.17 -5.76
N HIS A 21 -9.40 -13.56 -4.97
CA HIS A 21 -9.49 -14.87 -4.36
C HIS A 21 -10.06 -15.89 -5.34
N GLY A 22 -9.42 -17.06 -5.42
CA GLY A 22 -9.90 -18.18 -6.22
C GLY A 22 -10.60 -19.24 -5.37
N PRO A 23 -11.53 -20.02 -5.93
CA PRO A 23 -12.30 -21.01 -5.18
C PRO A 23 -11.46 -22.13 -4.56
N SER A 24 -10.27 -22.42 -5.11
CA SER A 24 -9.32 -23.41 -4.59
C SER A 24 -8.20 -22.80 -3.74
N MET A 25 -8.21 -21.49 -3.52
CA MET A 25 -7.14 -20.75 -2.86
C MET A 25 -7.36 -20.71 -1.35
N SER A 26 -6.32 -20.98 -0.57
CA SER A 26 -6.40 -20.78 0.89
C SER A 26 -6.35 -19.29 1.25
N VAL A 27 -6.80 -18.95 2.46
CA VAL A 27 -6.73 -17.58 2.96
C VAL A 27 -5.27 -17.14 3.11
N GLU A 28 -4.39 -18.03 3.56
CA GLU A 28 -2.95 -17.78 3.72
C GLU A 28 -2.27 -17.48 2.38
N GLU A 29 -2.66 -18.20 1.32
CA GLU A 29 -2.19 -17.94 -0.03
C GLU A 29 -2.63 -16.55 -0.51
N LEU A 30 -3.90 -16.19 -0.29
CA LEU A 30 -4.42 -14.87 -0.64
C LEU A 30 -3.67 -13.75 0.10
N ILE A 31 -3.47 -13.90 1.42
CA ILE A 31 -2.72 -12.95 2.25
C ILE A 31 -1.30 -12.78 1.71
N SER A 32 -0.63 -13.89 1.36
CA SER A 32 0.73 -13.87 0.82
C SER A 32 0.80 -13.12 -0.51
N ARG A 33 -0.19 -13.31 -1.40
CA ARG A 33 -0.31 -12.57 -2.67
C ARG A 33 -0.52 -11.07 -2.44
N VAL A 34 -1.45 -10.70 -1.56
CA VAL A 34 -1.71 -9.29 -1.21
C VAL A 34 -0.47 -8.63 -0.62
N ALA A 35 0.25 -9.31 0.28
CA ALA A 35 1.48 -8.81 0.89
C ALA A 35 2.58 -8.56 -0.16
N ALA A 36 2.74 -9.46 -1.12
CA ALA A 36 3.70 -9.30 -2.22
C ALA A 36 3.37 -8.09 -3.12
N LEU A 37 2.09 -7.87 -3.42
CA LEU A 37 1.63 -6.72 -4.22
C LEU A 37 1.82 -5.40 -3.45
N LEU A 38 1.49 -5.38 -2.17
CA LEU A 38 1.72 -4.21 -1.30
C LEU A 38 3.21 -3.89 -1.20
N TYR A 39 4.07 -4.90 -1.05
CA TYR A 39 5.52 -4.73 -1.03
C TYR A 39 6.01 -4.09 -2.34
N ARG A 40 5.55 -4.58 -3.50
CA ARG A 40 5.85 -3.99 -4.81
C ARG A 40 5.38 -2.53 -4.90
N ALA A 41 4.16 -2.22 -4.43
CA ALA A 41 3.63 -0.85 -4.42
C ALA A 41 4.51 0.10 -3.60
N LYS A 42 4.99 -0.36 -2.43
CA LYS A 42 5.91 0.42 -1.58
C LYS A 42 7.29 0.58 -2.21
N LYS A 43 7.83 -0.47 -2.84
CA LYS A 43 9.14 -0.44 -3.52
C LYS A 43 9.18 0.52 -4.71
N LEU A 44 8.08 0.64 -5.45
CA LEU A 44 7.98 1.49 -6.66
C LEU A 44 7.66 2.98 -6.38
N GLY A 45 7.89 3.44 -5.15
CA GLY A 45 7.73 4.85 -4.78
C GLY A 45 6.54 5.17 -3.88
N LYS A 46 5.85 4.17 -3.31
CA LYS A 46 4.68 4.33 -2.43
C LYS A 46 3.52 5.02 -3.17
N ASN A 47 2.46 5.42 -2.45
CA ASN A 47 1.25 6.05 -2.99
C ASN A 47 0.69 5.39 -4.27
N ARG A 48 0.61 4.05 -4.26
CA ARG A 48 0.29 3.25 -5.45
C ARG A 48 -0.61 2.07 -5.10
N CYS A 49 -1.45 1.69 -6.06
CA CYS A 49 -2.21 0.45 -6.05
C CYS A 49 -1.52 -0.59 -6.95
N LYS A 50 -1.49 -1.86 -6.53
CA LYS A 50 -1.01 -2.98 -7.32
C LYS A 50 -1.98 -4.15 -7.23
N MET A 51 -2.26 -4.73 -8.40
CA MET A 51 -3.14 -5.88 -8.61
C MET A 51 -2.32 -7.04 -9.19
#